data_AF-H0QI35-F1
#
_entry.id   AF-H0QI35-F1
#
_cell.length_a   1.000
_cell.length_b   1.000
_cell.length_c   1.000
_cell.angle_alpha   90.00
_cell.angle_beta   90.00
_cell.angle_gamma   90.00
#
_symmetry.space_group_name_H-M   'P 1'
#
loop_
_entity.id
_entity.type
_entity.pdbx_description
1 polymer ?
#
loop_
_entity_poly.entity_id
_entity_poly.type
_entity_poly.pdbx_seq_one_letter_code
_entity_poly.pdbx_strand_id
1 'polypeptide(L)'
;MVRLVTIPIQADVQLPESTSFRSGGRSRGRRASWLPALLAALSLALTVLVVPVTASAAVGDVGVEGPSHTGTGTPTGTKRQTNALWFNDGIWWGNLWDTASSDFHIFRFNAATSSWVNTGVTTETRSNTHHDVLWDGTTLYVASYRFVNDGLPAEPNFPSTMRRFSYNSSTKTYALLSSTNINNHKVETLSIDKDSTGRVWATWQQANRIYLNVTATDGRTWGTPFVHPASLGNVSVDDTSALIAFGTGKMGVMWSRQLGDANDGMYWSSHIDGAASTTWTTPVAAVKGLRSGDDHMNLKWLDSSTNRVFAAIKTSFTSASQPLIQLLAFDGTTWSAHTIATVAECPNRVIVMLDESTQRVRTFATYPKPSGTTNAGVCTSSGGAIYEKSTPLDNISFTTAKTARIVDADQYVHNATSTKQNLNSTALGTANSGLLVLADVNATSRYWHFYDPSGGAGGGGDTTETITLTATADSYVSSGATGTNFGTNTTLRSDNSPVEATYLKFDLSPYAGRTLVSARLLLRSGGNGSTGTQNVKLVASDSWTEGGITYTNRPALGTSIGSLGQTTTNTSYSVPLTASALTGDLGQQLSLGMDANGSDGLELNSKEAGSTAAPKLVLTLQK
;
A
#
# COMPACT_ATOMS: atom_id res chain seq x y z
N MET A 1 -26.56 40.75 27.50
CA MET A 1 -27.34 41.61 26.60
C MET A 1 -26.46 41.98 25.41
N VAL A 2 -26.49 41.19 24.34
CA VAL A 2 -25.94 41.52 23.01
C VAL A 2 -26.86 40.78 22.01
N ARG A 3 -27.49 41.55 21.12
CA ARG A 3 -28.46 41.08 20.11
C ARG A 3 -27.71 40.58 18.87
N LEU A 4 -28.02 39.37 18.41
CA LEU A 4 -27.77 38.96 17.02
C LEU A 4 -28.95 39.41 16.14
N VAL A 5 -28.64 40.06 15.03
CA VAL A 5 -29.57 40.44 13.96
C VAL A 5 -29.47 39.38 12.86
N THR A 6 -30.60 38.79 12.47
CA THR A 6 -30.73 37.86 11.35
C THR A 6 -31.30 38.62 10.15
N ILE A 7 -30.66 38.51 8.99
CA ILE A 7 -31.16 39.02 7.69
C ILE A 7 -31.45 37.81 6.80
N PRO A 8 -32.66 37.64 6.25
CA PRO A 8 -32.92 36.67 5.19
C PRO A 8 -32.86 37.34 3.81
N ILE A 9 -32.23 36.66 2.84
CA ILE A 9 -32.28 37.02 1.41
C ILE A 9 -33.14 35.97 0.70
N GLN A 10 -34.24 36.44 0.09
CA GLN A 10 -35.06 35.69 -0.87
C GLN A 10 -34.31 35.56 -2.20
N ALA A 11 -34.44 34.40 -2.85
CA ALA A 11 -34.23 34.26 -4.29
C ALA A 11 -35.39 33.44 -4.87
N ASP A 12 -36.28 34.10 -5.59
CA ASP A 12 -37.13 33.52 -6.63
C ASP A 12 -36.29 33.29 -7.89
N VAL A 13 -36.50 32.17 -8.60
CA VAL A 13 -36.75 32.11 -10.05
C VAL A 13 -37.07 30.67 -10.48
N GLN A 14 -38.31 30.55 -10.97
CA GLN A 14 -38.97 29.64 -11.92
C GLN A 14 -38.26 28.41 -12.53
N LEU A 15 -38.98 27.29 -12.47
CA LEU A 15 -38.90 26.13 -13.38
C LEU A 15 -40.02 26.23 -14.44
N PRO A 16 -39.84 25.76 -15.68
CA PRO A 16 -40.96 25.53 -16.58
C PRO A 16 -41.36 24.04 -16.62
N GLU A 17 -42.62 23.78 -16.28
CA GLU A 17 -43.35 22.58 -16.69
C GLU A 17 -43.64 22.63 -18.20
N SER A 18 -43.65 21.47 -18.87
CA SER A 18 -44.33 21.33 -20.16
C SER A 18 -45.24 20.11 -20.15
N THR A 19 -46.46 20.38 -20.57
CA THR A 19 -47.65 19.53 -20.60
C THR A 19 -47.68 18.58 -21.80
N SER A 20 -48.21 17.38 -21.58
CA SER A 20 -48.70 16.45 -22.61
C SER A 20 -49.92 17.00 -23.38
N PHE A 21 -50.13 16.63 -24.66
CA PHE A 21 -51.35 15.95 -25.17
C PHE A 21 -51.35 15.75 -26.72
N ARG A 22 -51.63 14.49 -27.12
CA ARG A 22 -52.40 13.95 -28.29
C ARG A 22 -52.03 14.16 -29.79
N SER A 23 -51.65 13.02 -30.39
CA SER A 23 -52.24 12.29 -31.55
C SER A 23 -52.85 13.01 -32.77
N GLY A 24 -52.36 12.63 -33.96
CA GLY A 24 -53.06 12.71 -35.25
C GLY A 24 -52.34 11.89 -36.32
N GLY A 25 -53.04 10.95 -36.97
CA GLY A 25 -52.46 9.99 -37.92
C GLY A 25 -52.84 10.21 -39.40
N ARG A 26 -52.37 9.25 -40.23
CA ARG A 26 -52.66 8.97 -41.66
C ARG A 26 -52.03 9.93 -42.68
N SER A 27 -51.68 9.56 -43.92
CA SER A 27 -51.43 8.29 -44.64
C SER A 27 -51.10 8.66 -46.12
N ARG A 28 -50.37 7.78 -46.83
CA ARG A 28 -50.21 7.67 -48.32
C ARG A 28 -49.30 8.72 -48.98
N GLY A 29 -48.48 8.43 -50.00
CA GLY A 29 -48.48 7.30 -50.93
C GLY A 29 -47.15 7.14 -51.71
N ARG A 30 -47.12 6.04 -52.47
CA ARG A 30 -46.01 5.36 -53.18
C ARG A 30 -45.43 6.10 -54.40
N ARG A 31 -44.15 5.81 -54.72
CA ARG A 31 -43.57 5.29 -56.00
C ARG A 31 -42.04 5.14 -55.79
N ALA A 32 -41.47 3.93 -55.67
CA ALA A 32 -40.81 3.12 -56.72
C ALA A 32 -39.85 3.95 -57.61
N SER A 33 -38.55 3.66 -57.81
CA SER A 33 -37.81 2.38 -57.77
C SER A 33 -36.30 2.62 -58.11
N TRP A 34 -35.45 1.57 -57.96
CA TRP A 34 -34.07 1.34 -58.49
C TRP A 34 -32.83 1.71 -57.61
N LEU A 35 -32.47 0.81 -56.65
CA LEU A 35 -31.19 0.07 -56.44
C LEU A 35 -29.80 0.68 -56.86
N PRO A 36 -28.66 0.30 -56.23
CA PRO A 36 -28.17 0.64 -54.88
C PRO A 36 -26.66 1.09 -54.89
N ALA A 37 -26.05 1.20 -53.70
CA ALA A 37 -24.61 1.11 -53.42
C ALA A 37 -23.70 2.33 -53.72
N LEU A 38 -23.61 3.26 -52.76
CA LEU A 38 -22.40 4.03 -52.46
C LEU A 38 -22.57 4.81 -51.15
N LEU A 39 -22.51 4.11 -50.00
CA LEU A 39 -22.33 4.71 -48.67
C LEU A 39 -22.04 3.61 -47.63
N ALA A 40 -20.94 2.89 -47.84
CA ALA A 40 -20.37 1.96 -46.85
C ALA A 40 -18.83 2.00 -46.93
N ALA A 41 -18.25 3.18 -47.12
CA ALA A 41 -16.80 3.37 -47.23
C ALA A 41 -16.32 4.69 -46.62
N LEU A 42 -16.95 5.17 -45.55
CA LEU A 42 -16.45 6.29 -44.76
C LEU A 42 -16.82 6.15 -43.28
N SER A 43 -16.41 5.04 -42.66
CA SER A 43 -16.44 4.88 -41.19
C SER A 43 -15.33 3.96 -40.66
N LEU A 44 -14.35 3.61 -41.50
CA LEU A 44 -13.30 2.66 -41.16
C LEU A 44 -11.90 3.31 -41.31
N ALA A 45 -11.66 4.41 -40.59
CA ALA A 45 -10.31 4.97 -40.43
C ALA A 45 -10.29 6.02 -39.31
N LEU A 46 -10.49 5.59 -38.05
CA LEU A 46 -9.82 6.21 -36.89
C LEU A 46 -9.96 5.32 -35.64
N THR A 47 -9.55 4.05 -35.72
CA THR A 47 -9.12 3.35 -34.51
C THR A 47 -7.76 3.90 -34.13
N VAL A 48 -7.76 5.01 -33.39
CA VAL A 48 -6.58 5.40 -32.61
C VAL A 48 -6.38 4.25 -31.64
N LEU A 49 -5.33 3.46 -31.89
CA LEU A 49 -4.80 2.53 -30.91
C LEU A 49 -4.32 3.40 -29.75
N VAL A 50 -5.18 3.61 -28.75
CA VAL A 50 -4.77 4.19 -27.47
C VAL A 50 -3.93 3.09 -26.82
N VAL A 51 -2.63 3.09 -27.14
CA VAL A 51 -1.65 2.39 -26.32
C VAL A 51 -1.77 3.05 -24.95
N PRO A 52 -2.09 2.31 -23.87
CA PRO A 52 -2.07 2.88 -22.54
C PRO A 52 -0.63 3.31 -22.28
N VAL A 53 -0.38 4.61 -22.40
CA VAL A 53 0.84 5.21 -21.87
C VAL A 53 0.74 4.96 -20.37
N THR A 54 1.61 4.11 -19.84
CA THR A 54 1.78 3.99 -18.39
C THR A 54 2.09 5.39 -17.89
N ALA A 55 1.14 6.03 -17.20
CA ALA A 55 1.38 7.29 -16.55
C ALA A 55 2.58 7.08 -15.61
N SER A 56 3.70 7.72 -15.91
CA SER A 56 4.78 7.83 -14.94
C SER A 56 4.22 8.57 -13.74
N ALA A 57 4.46 8.06 -12.53
CA ALA A 57 4.15 8.79 -11.32
C ALA A 57 4.80 10.19 -11.39
N ALA A 58 4.17 11.18 -10.76
CA ALA A 58 4.71 12.52 -10.74
C ALA A 58 6.08 12.50 -10.06
N VAL A 59 6.96 13.43 -10.44
CA VAL A 59 8.28 13.55 -9.83
C VAL A 59 8.11 13.77 -8.33
N GLY A 60 8.57 12.82 -7.52
CA GLY A 60 8.48 12.88 -6.05
C GLY A 60 7.46 11.94 -5.40
N ASP A 61 6.64 11.25 -6.19
CA ASP A 61 5.71 10.24 -5.69
C ASP A 61 6.46 9.00 -5.18
N VAL A 62 5.91 8.39 -4.13
CA VAL A 62 6.35 7.10 -3.58
C VAL A 62 5.12 6.24 -3.32
N GLY A 63 5.17 4.97 -3.68
CA GLY A 63 4.00 4.09 -3.67
C GLY A 63 3.25 4.14 -5.00
N VAL A 64 2.04 3.60 -5.01
CA VAL A 64 1.23 3.44 -6.22
C VAL A 64 -0.19 3.93 -5.96
N GLU A 65 -0.67 4.84 -6.81
CA GLU A 65 -2.06 5.27 -6.83
C GLU A 65 -2.98 4.07 -7.17
N GLY A 66 -4.00 3.88 -6.36
CA GLY A 66 -4.97 2.80 -6.45
C GLY A 66 -6.32 3.24 -7.03
N PRO A 67 -7.38 2.42 -6.82
CA PRO A 67 -8.73 2.75 -7.25
C PRO A 67 -9.22 4.11 -6.72
N SER A 68 -10.17 4.71 -7.42
CA SER A 68 -10.91 5.84 -6.89
C SER A 68 -11.87 5.39 -5.80
N HIS A 69 -12.07 6.24 -4.80
CA HIS A 69 -13.13 6.12 -3.80
C HIS A 69 -14.15 7.26 -3.87
N THR A 70 -14.21 7.97 -5.01
CA THR A 70 -15.22 9.02 -5.24
C THR A 70 -16.62 8.48 -4.95
N GLY A 71 -17.34 9.16 -4.06
CA GLY A 71 -18.66 8.74 -3.58
C GLY A 71 -18.68 8.29 -2.12
N THR A 72 -17.52 8.04 -1.50
CA THR A 72 -17.37 7.83 -0.06
C THR A 72 -16.20 8.65 0.48
N GLY A 73 -16.29 9.11 1.74
CA GLY A 73 -15.30 10.00 2.34
C GLY A 73 -13.97 9.33 2.69
N THR A 74 -13.81 8.87 3.92
CA THR A 74 -12.55 8.32 4.46
C THR A 74 -12.63 6.78 4.57
N PRO A 75 -12.55 6.04 3.46
CA PRO A 75 -12.91 4.61 3.43
C PRO A 75 -11.99 3.70 4.26
N THR A 76 -10.73 4.10 4.51
CA THR A 76 -9.80 3.35 5.36
C THR A 76 -9.92 3.70 6.84
N GLY A 77 -10.85 4.59 7.21
CA GLY A 77 -11.07 5.04 8.58
C GLY A 77 -10.17 6.21 9.01
N THR A 78 -10.69 7.03 9.91
CA THR A 78 -9.96 8.18 10.49
C THR A 78 -9.21 7.82 11.77
N LYS A 79 -9.56 6.69 12.40
CA LYS A 79 -8.84 6.11 13.55
C LYS A 79 -8.22 4.76 13.14
N ARG A 80 -7.58 4.02 14.07
CA ARG A 80 -6.61 2.95 13.74
C ARG A 80 -6.89 1.57 14.34
N GLN A 81 -8.00 1.45 15.03
CA GLN A 81 -8.51 0.20 15.59
C GLN A 81 -9.03 -0.73 14.48
N THR A 82 -9.37 -0.14 13.33
CA THR A 82 -9.98 -0.76 12.16
C THR A 82 -8.94 -1.16 11.09
N ASN A 83 -9.25 -2.23 10.35
CA ASN A 83 -8.38 -2.80 9.33
C ASN A 83 -9.18 -3.04 8.05
N ALA A 84 -8.57 -2.78 6.88
CA ALA A 84 -9.24 -2.94 5.59
C ALA A 84 -8.71 -4.12 4.76
N LEU A 85 -7.55 -4.69 5.14
CA LEU A 85 -6.86 -5.70 4.34
C LEU A 85 -6.79 -7.07 5.05
N TRP A 86 -6.61 -8.13 4.27
CA TRP A 86 -6.29 -9.46 4.78
C TRP A 86 -5.47 -10.25 3.76
N PHE A 87 -4.79 -11.27 4.25
CA PHE A 87 -3.97 -12.16 3.42
C PHE A 87 -4.42 -13.60 3.61
N ASN A 88 -4.73 -14.26 2.50
CA ASN A 88 -4.92 -15.70 2.48
C ASN A 88 -4.60 -16.26 1.09
N ASP A 89 -4.19 -17.52 1.07
CA ASP A 89 -4.00 -18.26 -0.17
C ASP A 89 -3.01 -17.57 -1.15
N GLY A 90 -1.93 -17.02 -0.59
CA GLY A 90 -0.87 -16.33 -1.33
C GLY A 90 -1.26 -14.94 -1.85
N ILE A 91 -2.43 -14.41 -1.49
CA ILE A 91 -3.02 -13.23 -2.12
C ILE A 91 -3.43 -12.22 -1.04
N TRP A 92 -3.11 -10.95 -1.30
CA TRP A 92 -3.68 -9.82 -0.57
C TRP A 92 -5.06 -9.46 -1.10
N TRP A 93 -5.96 -9.16 -0.17
CA TRP A 93 -7.31 -8.72 -0.45
C TRP A 93 -7.62 -7.44 0.33
N GLY A 94 -8.60 -6.69 -0.14
CA GLY A 94 -9.01 -5.44 0.48
C GLY A 94 -10.51 -5.21 0.38
N ASN A 95 -11.09 -4.58 1.39
CA ASN A 95 -12.47 -4.10 1.37
C ASN A 95 -12.48 -2.66 0.86
N LEU A 96 -12.63 -2.47 -0.44
CA LEU A 96 -12.47 -1.16 -1.09
C LEU A 96 -13.76 -0.69 -1.73
N TRP A 97 -13.85 0.60 -1.96
CA TRP A 97 -14.97 1.23 -2.67
C TRP A 97 -14.90 0.97 -4.17
N ASP A 98 -16.03 0.60 -4.76
CA ASP A 98 -16.24 0.58 -6.20
C ASP A 98 -17.09 1.77 -6.62
N THR A 99 -16.52 2.65 -7.44
CA THR A 99 -17.20 3.87 -7.88
C THR A 99 -18.34 3.62 -8.86
N ALA A 100 -18.32 2.50 -9.58
CA ALA A 100 -19.35 2.18 -10.56
C ALA A 100 -20.64 1.72 -9.89
N SER A 101 -20.56 0.86 -8.88
CA SER A 101 -21.73 0.44 -8.08
C SER A 101 -22.08 1.41 -6.94
N SER A 102 -21.13 2.25 -6.51
CA SER A 102 -21.25 3.03 -5.26
C SER A 102 -21.44 2.15 -4.03
N ASP A 103 -20.71 1.04 -3.97
CA ASP A 103 -20.70 0.08 -2.89
C ASP A 103 -19.25 -0.28 -2.50
N PHE A 104 -19.04 -0.81 -1.29
CA PHE A 104 -17.79 -1.50 -0.92
C PHE A 104 -17.82 -2.95 -1.39
N HIS A 105 -16.72 -3.39 -1.99
CA HIS A 105 -16.54 -4.73 -2.51
C HIS A 105 -15.24 -5.36 -1.98
N ILE A 106 -15.13 -6.68 -2.13
CA ILE A 106 -13.86 -7.40 -2.01
C ILE A 106 -13.05 -7.17 -3.29
N PHE A 107 -11.85 -6.61 -3.13
CA PHE A 107 -10.87 -6.45 -4.19
C PHE A 107 -9.72 -7.44 -3.97
N ARG A 108 -9.18 -7.94 -5.08
CA ARG A 108 -7.98 -8.76 -5.14
C ARG A 108 -6.79 -7.89 -5.53
N PHE A 109 -5.70 -7.96 -4.76
CA PHE A 109 -4.45 -7.32 -5.13
C PHE A 109 -3.65 -8.21 -6.10
N ASN A 110 -3.17 -7.63 -7.19
CA ASN A 110 -2.26 -8.26 -8.13
C ASN A 110 -0.83 -7.75 -7.87
N ALA A 111 -0.05 -8.55 -7.15
CA ALA A 111 1.34 -8.24 -6.81
C ALA A 111 2.26 -8.05 -8.03
N ALA A 112 2.00 -8.75 -9.15
CA ALA A 112 2.83 -8.65 -10.35
C ALA A 112 2.70 -7.29 -11.05
N THR A 113 1.57 -6.63 -10.89
CA THR A 113 1.27 -5.34 -11.53
C THR A 113 1.04 -4.22 -10.53
N SER A 114 1.19 -4.48 -9.22
CA SER A 114 0.85 -3.57 -8.12
C SER A 114 -0.50 -2.87 -8.33
N SER A 115 -1.55 -3.65 -8.59
CA SER A 115 -2.88 -3.11 -8.90
C SER A 115 -4.01 -3.88 -8.24
N TRP A 116 -5.19 -3.28 -8.17
CA TRP A 116 -6.38 -3.84 -7.55
C TRP A 116 -7.42 -4.25 -8.58
N VAL A 117 -8.05 -5.40 -8.39
CA VAL A 117 -9.12 -5.91 -9.24
C VAL A 117 -10.36 -6.16 -8.39
N ASN A 118 -11.46 -5.50 -8.73
CA ASN A 118 -12.76 -5.74 -8.09
C ASN A 118 -13.24 -7.17 -8.42
N THR A 119 -13.65 -7.93 -7.41
CA THR A 119 -14.18 -9.30 -7.60
C THR A 119 -15.68 -9.34 -7.89
N GLY A 120 -16.39 -8.22 -7.69
CA GLY A 120 -17.84 -8.13 -7.75
C GLY A 120 -18.56 -8.57 -6.47
N VAL A 121 -17.85 -9.01 -5.43
CA VAL A 121 -18.46 -9.43 -4.16
C VAL A 121 -18.67 -8.21 -3.26
N THR A 122 -19.92 -7.75 -3.17
CA THR A 122 -20.32 -6.62 -2.31
C THR A 122 -20.23 -6.95 -0.82
N THR A 123 -19.67 -6.03 -0.04
CA THR A 123 -19.53 -6.10 1.42
C THR A 123 -20.35 -5.04 2.13
N GLU A 124 -20.64 -3.90 1.51
CA GLU A 124 -21.45 -2.84 2.12
C GLU A 124 -22.03 -1.96 1.03
N THR A 125 -23.34 -1.68 1.09
CA THR A 125 -24.04 -0.87 0.07
C THR A 125 -24.23 0.58 0.50
N ARG A 126 -23.66 0.97 1.65
CA ARG A 126 -23.76 2.31 2.23
C ARG A 126 -22.43 3.02 2.08
N SER A 127 -22.43 4.17 1.40
CA SER A 127 -21.32 5.12 1.47
C SER A 127 -21.12 5.67 2.87
N ASN A 128 -19.94 6.25 3.12
CA ASN A 128 -19.58 6.88 4.40
C ASN A 128 -19.76 5.94 5.59
N THR A 129 -19.26 4.71 5.42
CA THR A 129 -19.11 3.70 6.47
C THR A 129 -17.64 3.36 6.66
N HIS A 130 -17.28 3.02 7.88
CA HIS A 130 -15.97 2.48 8.22
C HIS A 130 -16.09 0.99 8.54
N HIS A 131 -14.96 0.28 8.45
CA HIS A 131 -14.95 -1.17 8.47
C HIS A 131 -13.80 -1.71 9.31
N ASP A 132 -14.04 -2.77 10.06
CA ASP A 132 -12.98 -3.62 10.61
C ASP A 132 -13.09 -5.02 10.04
N VAL A 133 -11.99 -5.50 9.46
CA VAL A 133 -11.92 -6.76 8.74
C VAL A 133 -11.07 -7.77 9.49
N LEU A 134 -11.59 -8.99 9.63
CA LEU A 134 -10.93 -10.12 10.29
C LEU A 134 -11.00 -11.35 9.39
N TRP A 135 -9.85 -11.96 9.12
CA TRP A 135 -9.75 -13.29 8.51
C TRP A 135 -9.34 -14.30 9.58
N ASP A 136 -10.14 -15.35 9.78
CA ASP A 136 -9.88 -16.35 10.82
C ASP A 136 -9.18 -17.63 10.31
N GLY A 137 -8.70 -17.63 9.07
CA GLY A 137 -8.17 -18.83 8.40
C GLY A 137 -9.21 -19.57 7.54
N THR A 138 -10.51 -19.32 7.74
CA THR A 138 -11.60 -20.00 7.00
C THR A 138 -12.72 -19.07 6.55
N THR A 139 -13.04 -18.08 7.37
CA THR A 139 -14.16 -17.15 7.21
C THR A 139 -13.64 -15.73 7.29
N LEU A 140 -14.11 -14.90 6.36
CA LEU A 140 -13.89 -13.46 6.40
C LEU A 140 -15.05 -12.80 7.15
N TYR A 141 -14.73 -11.93 8.09
CA TYR A 141 -15.69 -11.12 8.86
C TYR A 141 -15.44 -9.66 8.49
N VAL A 142 -16.50 -8.97 8.10
CA VAL A 142 -16.50 -7.53 7.79
C VAL A 142 -17.53 -6.87 8.69
N ALA A 143 -17.06 -6.21 9.75
CA ALA A 143 -17.89 -5.32 10.54
C ALA A 143 -17.93 -3.94 9.88
N SER A 144 -19.12 -3.40 9.65
CA SER A 144 -19.38 -2.13 8.98
C SER A 144 -20.25 -1.24 9.85
N TYR A 145 -19.92 0.04 9.95
CA TYR A 145 -20.68 0.97 10.77
C TYR A 145 -20.68 2.37 10.14
N ARG A 146 -21.78 3.11 10.34
CA ARG A 146 -21.77 4.55 10.10
C ARG A 146 -21.03 5.21 11.26
N PHE A 147 -20.23 6.22 10.96
CA PHE A 147 -19.40 6.89 11.96
C PHE A 147 -19.91 8.29 12.28
N VAL A 148 -19.79 8.67 13.55
CA VAL A 148 -19.90 10.08 13.99
C VAL A 148 -18.55 10.76 13.80
N ASN A 149 -18.55 12.09 13.67
CA ASN A 149 -17.30 12.85 13.62
C ASN A 149 -16.65 12.87 15.01
N ASP A 150 -15.34 13.15 15.02
CA ASP A 150 -14.52 13.34 16.22
C ASP A 150 -15.21 14.22 17.26
N GLY A 151 -15.17 13.80 18.53
CA GLY A 151 -15.77 14.48 19.66
C GLY A 151 -17.30 14.46 19.73
N LEU A 152 -18.01 13.74 18.86
CA LEU A 152 -19.47 13.64 18.88
C LEU A 152 -19.97 12.34 19.52
N PRO A 153 -21.09 12.38 20.27
CA PRO A 153 -21.63 11.20 20.93
C PRO A 153 -22.22 10.20 19.93
N ALA A 154 -22.14 8.92 20.26
CA ALA A 154 -22.82 7.86 19.52
C ALA A 154 -24.33 8.14 19.36
N GLU A 155 -24.85 7.90 18.16
CA GLU A 155 -26.25 8.16 17.80
C GLU A 155 -27.03 6.84 17.65
N PRO A 156 -28.23 6.70 18.26
CA PRO A 156 -29.04 5.49 18.13
C PRO A 156 -29.68 5.37 16.74
N ASN A 157 -30.22 4.18 16.43
CA ASN A 157 -30.96 3.86 15.19
C ASN A 157 -30.10 3.79 13.91
N PHE A 158 -28.83 3.45 14.07
CA PHE A 158 -27.91 3.21 12.96
C PHE A 158 -27.19 1.88 13.19
N PRO A 159 -27.72 0.74 12.71
CA PRO A 159 -27.11 -0.55 13.00
C PRO A 159 -25.71 -0.69 12.40
N SER A 160 -24.78 -1.13 13.25
CA SER A 160 -23.50 -1.70 12.83
C SER A 160 -23.73 -3.15 12.41
N THR A 161 -23.23 -3.52 11.23
CA THR A 161 -23.52 -4.81 10.59
C THR A 161 -22.27 -5.66 10.48
N MET A 162 -22.34 -6.89 10.97
CA MET A 162 -21.36 -7.94 10.73
C MET A 162 -21.80 -8.76 9.51
N ARG A 163 -20.94 -8.83 8.48
CA ARG A 163 -21.10 -9.76 7.36
C ARG A 163 -20.01 -10.82 7.39
N ARG A 164 -20.40 -12.06 7.09
CA ARG A 164 -19.49 -13.22 7.06
C ARG A 164 -19.42 -13.78 5.65
N PHE A 165 -18.24 -14.15 5.19
CA PHE A 165 -18.03 -14.72 3.86
C PHE A 165 -17.24 -16.02 3.94
N SER A 166 -17.63 -16.99 3.12
CA SER A 166 -16.85 -18.18 2.84
C SER A 166 -15.79 -17.87 1.78
N TYR A 167 -14.74 -18.69 1.73
CA TYR A 167 -13.71 -18.64 0.71
C TYR A 167 -13.57 -19.98 0.01
N ASN A 168 -13.56 -19.96 -1.33
CA ASN A 168 -13.24 -21.13 -2.15
C ASN A 168 -11.83 -20.97 -2.72
N SER A 169 -10.88 -21.81 -2.27
CA SER A 169 -9.47 -21.76 -2.68
C SER A 169 -9.22 -22.23 -4.11
N SER A 170 -10.13 -23.04 -4.69
CA SER A 170 -9.98 -23.52 -6.07
C SER A 170 -10.30 -22.43 -7.07
N THR A 171 -11.34 -21.64 -6.80
CA THR A 171 -11.78 -20.52 -7.67
C THR A 171 -11.25 -19.16 -7.21
N LYS A 172 -10.65 -19.08 -6.01
CA LYS A 172 -10.22 -17.84 -5.34
C LYS A 172 -11.37 -16.84 -5.20
N THR A 173 -12.55 -17.31 -4.78
CA THR A 173 -13.77 -16.49 -4.69
C THR A 173 -14.36 -16.47 -3.29
N TYR A 174 -15.00 -15.36 -2.93
CA TYR A 174 -15.78 -15.21 -1.71
C TYR A 174 -17.28 -15.30 -1.99
N ALA A 175 -18.04 -15.82 -1.03
CA ALA A 175 -19.50 -15.80 -1.07
C ALA A 175 -20.08 -15.43 0.31
N LEU A 176 -21.07 -14.53 0.31
CA LEU A 176 -21.75 -14.09 1.53
C LEU A 176 -22.44 -15.28 2.21
N LEU A 177 -22.18 -15.44 3.50
CA LEU A 177 -22.80 -16.46 4.35
C LEU A 177 -23.95 -15.89 5.18
N SER A 178 -23.75 -14.73 5.80
CA SER A 178 -24.72 -14.14 6.72
C SER A 178 -24.48 -12.64 6.91
N SER A 179 -25.53 -11.94 7.30
CA SER A 179 -25.50 -10.54 7.73
C SER A 179 -26.29 -10.40 9.03
N THR A 180 -25.69 -9.83 10.07
CA THR A 180 -26.28 -9.71 11.41
C THR A 180 -25.88 -8.38 12.05
N ASN A 181 -26.75 -7.81 12.90
CA ASN A 181 -26.44 -6.56 13.59
C ASN A 181 -25.61 -6.81 14.85
N ILE A 182 -24.56 -6.01 15.04
CA ILE A 182 -23.69 -6.02 16.22
C ILE A 182 -24.29 -5.15 17.33
N ASN A 183 -24.76 -3.97 16.95
CA ASN A 183 -25.42 -2.97 17.79
C ASN A 183 -26.43 -2.17 16.95
N ASN A 184 -27.07 -1.17 17.56
CA ASN A 184 -27.96 -0.23 16.86
C ASN A 184 -27.49 1.23 17.01
N HIS A 185 -26.18 1.47 16.87
CA HIS A 185 -25.59 2.80 17.02
C HIS A 185 -24.58 3.15 15.92
N LYS A 186 -24.61 4.41 15.53
CA LYS A 186 -23.54 5.11 14.82
C LYS A 186 -22.48 5.47 15.85
N VAL A 187 -21.23 5.09 15.61
CA VAL A 187 -20.14 5.18 16.59
C VAL A 187 -18.87 5.68 15.93
N GLU A 188 -17.96 6.33 16.65
CA GLU A 188 -16.73 6.84 16.06
C GLU A 188 -15.81 5.69 15.58
N THR A 189 -15.68 4.66 16.40
CA THR A 189 -14.92 3.44 16.08
C THR A 189 -15.63 2.19 16.56
N LEU A 190 -15.44 1.09 15.82
CA LEU A 190 -15.83 -0.25 16.23
C LEU A 190 -14.73 -1.21 15.82
N SER A 191 -14.27 -2.03 16.77
CA SER A 191 -13.25 -3.04 16.54
C SER A 191 -13.80 -4.44 16.85
N ILE A 192 -13.41 -5.42 16.05
CA ILE A 192 -13.76 -6.83 16.24
C ILE A 192 -12.51 -7.71 16.39
N ASP A 193 -12.64 -8.80 17.14
CA ASP A 193 -11.74 -9.94 17.03
C ASP A 193 -12.46 -11.24 17.46
N LYS A 194 -11.86 -12.39 17.19
CA LYS A 194 -12.46 -13.71 17.43
C LYS A 194 -11.67 -14.50 18.45
N ASP A 195 -12.37 -14.97 19.48
CA ASP A 195 -11.78 -15.77 20.54
C ASP A 195 -11.50 -17.22 20.10
N SER A 196 -10.73 -17.94 20.90
CA SER A 196 -10.31 -19.32 20.56
C SER A 196 -11.46 -20.33 20.60
N THR A 197 -12.60 -19.97 21.22
CA THR A 197 -13.82 -20.80 21.26
C THR A 197 -14.72 -20.58 20.04
N GLY A 198 -14.35 -19.64 19.17
CA GLY A 198 -15.06 -19.36 17.93
C GLY A 198 -16.05 -18.20 18.02
N ARG A 199 -16.15 -17.51 19.15
CA ARG A 199 -17.07 -16.38 19.33
C ARG A 199 -16.39 -15.10 18.86
N VAL A 200 -17.17 -14.21 18.28
CA VAL A 200 -16.70 -12.92 17.78
C VAL A 200 -17.11 -11.84 18.76
N TRP A 201 -16.13 -11.05 19.18
CA TRP A 201 -16.28 -9.92 20.08
C TRP A 201 -16.27 -8.62 19.30
N ALA A 202 -16.98 -7.62 19.79
CA ALA A 202 -16.94 -6.25 19.29
C ALA A 202 -16.83 -5.26 20.45
N THR A 203 -16.11 -4.15 20.25
CA THR A 203 -15.98 -3.06 21.22
C THR A 203 -16.18 -1.69 20.54
N TRP A 204 -16.76 -0.74 21.27
CA TRP A 204 -16.93 0.66 20.86
C TRP A 204 -17.11 1.57 22.08
N GLN A 205 -16.96 2.88 21.88
CA GLN A 205 -17.37 3.88 22.87
C GLN A 205 -18.82 4.30 22.63
N GLN A 206 -19.60 4.36 23.71
CA GLN A 206 -20.96 4.91 23.69
C GLN A 206 -21.31 5.45 25.08
N ALA A 207 -21.99 6.58 25.14
CA ALA A 207 -22.48 7.17 26.40
C ALA A 207 -21.39 7.26 27.48
N ASN A 208 -20.18 7.71 27.09
CA ASN A 208 -19.02 7.89 27.98
C ASN A 208 -18.55 6.59 28.64
N ARG A 209 -18.78 5.46 27.97
CA ARG A 209 -18.44 4.12 28.45
C ARG A 209 -17.94 3.23 27.32
N ILE A 210 -17.10 2.26 27.68
CA ILE A 210 -16.69 1.18 26.77
C ILE A 210 -17.75 0.10 26.76
N TYR A 211 -18.35 -0.10 25.59
CA TYR A 211 -19.33 -1.15 25.33
C TYR A 211 -18.68 -2.33 24.62
N LEU A 212 -19.18 -3.51 24.95
CA LEU A 212 -18.82 -4.78 24.36
C LEU A 212 -20.10 -5.48 23.86
N ASN A 213 -19.95 -6.29 22.82
CA ASN A 213 -20.90 -7.35 22.50
C ASN A 213 -20.12 -8.59 22.06
N VAL A 214 -20.76 -9.74 22.12
CA VAL A 214 -20.15 -11.00 21.73
C VAL A 214 -21.21 -11.93 21.16
N THR A 215 -20.85 -12.74 20.17
CA THR A 215 -21.74 -13.77 19.65
C THR A 215 -21.95 -14.92 20.65
N ALA A 216 -23.00 -15.70 20.47
CA ALA A 216 -23.21 -16.96 21.16
C ALA A 216 -22.14 -17.99 20.73
N THR A 217 -22.18 -19.19 21.32
CA THR A 217 -21.25 -20.28 21.00
C THR A 217 -21.36 -20.78 19.56
N ASP A 218 -22.41 -20.39 18.83
CA ASP A 218 -22.54 -20.63 17.39
C ASP A 218 -21.64 -19.72 16.53
N GLY A 219 -20.96 -18.73 17.14
CA GLY A 219 -20.09 -17.76 16.47
C GLY A 219 -20.82 -16.77 15.56
N ARG A 220 -22.17 -16.71 15.63
CA ARG A 220 -23.02 -16.02 14.64
C ARG A 220 -24.07 -15.13 15.29
N THR A 221 -24.72 -15.59 16.35
CA THR A 221 -25.85 -14.88 16.97
C THR A 221 -25.33 -13.87 17.98
N TRP A 222 -25.48 -12.58 17.71
CA TRP A 222 -25.05 -11.53 18.64
C TRP A 222 -25.90 -11.50 19.91
N GLY A 223 -25.24 -11.33 21.06
CA GLY A 223 -25.90 -11.08 22.33
C GLY A 223 -26.41 -9.65 22.47
N THR A 224 -26.77 -9.29 23.70
CA THR A 224 -27.10 -7.92 24.07
C THR A 224 -25.81 -7.15 24.42
N PRO A 225 -25.58 -5.96 23.84
CA PRO A 225 -24.48 -5.11 24.23
C PRO A 225 -24.45 -4.83 25.74
N PHE A 226 -23.26 -4.83 26.33
CA PHE A 226 -23.05 -4.55 27.76
C PHE A 226 -21.84 -3.63 27.96
N VAL A 227 -21.81 -2.93 29.08
CA VAL A 227 -20.71 -2.05 29.46
C VAL A 227 -19.59 -2.89 30.08
N HIS A 228 -18.32 -2.56 29.79
CA HIS A 228 -17.18 -3.14 30.49
C HIS A 228 -17.33 -2.95 32.02
N PRO A 229 -17.21 -4.00 32.84
CA PRO A 229 -17.64 -3.99 34.25
C PRO A 229 -16.82 -3.07 35.17
N ALA A 230 -15.62 -2.66 34.75
CA ALA A 230 -14.73 -1.86 35.58
C ALA A 230 -15.15 -0.37 35.65
N SER A 231 -14.96 0.25 36.82
CA SER A 231 -15.24 1.68 37.05
C SER A 231 -14.39 2.60 36.18
N LEU A 232 -13.14 2.22 35.88
CA LEU A 232 -12.24 2.92 34.94
C LEU A 232 -12.66 2.82 33.46
N GLY A 233 -13.75 2.11 33.17
CA GLY A 233 -14.41 2.15 31.87
C GLY A 233 -15.19 3.44 31.59
N ASN A 234 -15.15 4.42 32.51
CA ASN A 234 -15.69 5.75 32.28
C ASN A 234 -14.71 6.59 31.43
N VAL A 235 -15.18 7.07 30.30
CA VAL A 235 -14.34 7.68 29.27
C VAL A 235 -14.99 8.94 28.69
N SER A 236 -14.21 9.74 27.97
CA SER A 236 -14.70 10.89 27.21
C SER A 236 -15.53 10.42 26.00
N VAL A 237 -16.07 11.38 25.26
CA VAL A 237 -16.78 11.09 24.01
C VAL A 237 -15.84 10.72 22.86
N ASP A 238 -14.61 11.23 22.90
CA ASP A 238 -13.57 11.07 21.88
C ASP A 238 -12.69 9.82 22.15
N ASP A 239 -12.87 9.20 23.32
CA ASP A 239 -12.13 8.01 23.67
C ASP A 239 -12.58 6.79 22.83
N THR A 240 -11.65 5.87 22.61
CA THR A 240 -11.86 4.72 21.72
C THR A 240 -11.42 3.41 22.38
N SER A 241 -11.75 2.28 21.76
CA SER A 241 -11.32 0.95 22.22
C SER A 241 -11.01 -0.01 21.07
N ALA A 242 -10.11 -0.96 21.33
CA ALA A 242 -9.75 -2.01 20.40
C ALA A 242 -9.71 -3.38 21.11
N LEU A 243 -10.06 -4.43 20.38
CA LEU A 243 -10.01 -5.81 20.83
C LEU A 243 -8.86 -6.55 20.16
N ILE A 244 -8.31 -7.53 20.87
CA ILE A 244 -7.42 -8.53 20.29
C ILE A 244 -7.56 -9.87 20.99
N ALA A 245 -7.67 -10.95 20.22
CA ALA A 245 -7.49 -12.31 20.71
C ALA A 245 -6.00 -12.55 20.91
N PHE A 246 -5.61 -13.02 22.09
CA PHE A 246 -4.20 -13.19 22.43
C PHE A 246 -3.97 -14.31 23.43
N GLY A 247 -2.76 -14.85 23.42
CA GLY A 247 -2.43 -16.05 24.17
C GLY A 247 -3.29 -17.26 23.74
N THR A 248 -3.10 -18.39 24.41
CA THR A 248 -3.99 -19.54 24.24
C THR A 248 -5.27 -19.34 25.07
N GLY A 249 -6.24 -18.63 24.50
CA GLY A 249 -7.61 -18.56 25.00
C GLY A 249 -7.96 -17.34 25.85
N LYS A 250 -7.56 -16.14 25.39
CA LYS A 250 -7.99 -14.88 26.01
C LYS A 250 -8.40 -13.85 24.96
N MET A 251 -9.29 -12.98 25.38
CA MET A 251 -9.57 -11.71 24.72
C MET A 251 -9.00 -10.56 25.53
N GLY A 252 -8.35 -9.61 24.87
CA GLY A 252 -7.86 -8.38 25.45
C GLY A 252 -8.63 -7.19 24.92
N VAL A 253 -8.97 -6.25 25.79
CA VAL A 253 -9.53 -4.96 25.39
C VAL A 253 -8.62 -3.84 25.89
N MET A 254 -8.22 -2.97 24.97
CA MET A 254 -7.54 -1.71 25.27
C MET A 254 -8.50 -0.54 25.04
N TRP A 255 -8.47 0.47 25.91
CA TRP A 255 -9.19 1.72 25.69
C TRP A 255 -8.37 2.93 26.12
N SER A 256 -8.64 4.07 25.47
CA SER A 256 -8.15 5.37 25.91
C SER A 256 -9.09 5.94 26.97
N ARG A 257 -8.54 6.75 27.87
CA ARG A 257 -9.30 7.56 28.82
C ARG A 257 -8.72 8.97 28.86
N GLN A 258 -9.53 9.97 28.52
CA GLN A 258 -9.13 11.38 28.43
C GLN A 258 -10.17 12.29 29.09
N LEU A 259 -10.22 12.25 30.42
CA LEU A 259 -11.12 13.13 31.18
C LEU A 259 -10.44 14.43 31.62
N GLY A 260 -9.16 14.61 31.27
CA GLY A 260 -8.37 15.78 31.65
C GLY A 260 -7.91 15.72 33.11
N ASP A 261 -7.74 14.51 33.65
CA ASP A 261 -7.32 14.27 35.03
C ASP A 261 -6.02 13.45 35.11
N ALA A 262 -5.51 13.23 36.33
CA ALA A 262 -4.28 12.46 36.54
C ALA A 262 -4.42 10.96 36.19
N ASN A 263 -5.63 10.50 35.89
CA ASN A 263 -5.92 9.14 35.44
C ASN A 263 -6.15 9.05 33.92
N ASP A 264 -5.88 10.09 33.15
CA ASP A 264 -5.79 9.96 31.69
C ASP A 264 -4.76 8.86 31.33
N GLY A 265 -4.97 8.15 30.22
CA GLY A 265 -4.04 7.11 29.77
C GLY A 265 -4.66 6.04 28.89
N MET A 266 -3.91 4.96 28.68
CA MET A 266 -4.36 3.75 27.99
C MET A 266 -4.50 2.62 29.00
N TYR A 267 -5.65 1.97 29.00
CA TYR A 267 -5.99 0.92 29.96
C TYR A 267 -6.24 -0.40 29.25
N TRP A 268 -5.88 -1.49 29.92
CA TRP A 268 -5.97 -2.85 29.43
C TRP A 268 -6.74 -3.74 30.41
N SER A 269 -7.63 -4.57 29.88
CA SER A 269 -8.25 -5.67 30.62
C SER A 269 -8.31 -6.93 29.77
N SER A 270 -8.37 -8.09 30.42
CA SER A 270 -8.43 -9.39 29.76
C SER A 270 -9.62 -10.22 30.22
N HIS A 271 -10.12 -11.04 29.31
CA HIS A 271 -11.17 -12.03 29.50
C HIS A 271 -10.60 -13.41 29.16
N ILE A 272 -10.93 -14.41 29.98
CA ILE A 272 -10.56 -15.81 29.71
C ILE A 272 -11.69 -16.44 28.92
N ASP A 273 -11.36 -17.08 27.80
CA ASP A 273 -12.36 -17.69 26.93
C ASP A 273 -13.17 -18.75 27.67
N GLY A 274 -14.47 -18.81 27.38
CA GLY A 274 -15.41 -19.70 28.06
C GLY A 274 -15.94 -19.20 29.42
N ALA A 275 -15.35 -18.13 29.99
CA ALA A 275 -15.94 -17.46 31.15
C ALA A 275 -17.22 -16.69 30.77
N ALA A 276 -17.98 -16.23 31.77
CA ALA A 276 -19.12 -15.35 31.52
C ALA A 276 -18.66 -14.07 30.80
N SER A 277 -19.42 -13.59 29.81
CA SER A 277 -18.97 -12.50 28.93
C SER A 277 -18.68 -11.18 29.65
N THR A 278 -19.25 -11.00 30.84
CA THR A 278 -19.04 -9.83 31.72
C THR A 278 -17.88 -10.03 32.72
N THR A 279 -17.19 -11.16 32.70
CA THR A 279 -16.05 -11.42 33.58
C THR A 279 -14.76 -10.96 32.92
N TRP A 280 -14.22 -9.84 33.40
CA TRP A 280 -12.99 -9.21 32.94
C TRP A 280 -12.06 -8.96 34.12
N THR A 281 -10.75 -8.95 33.89
CA THR A 281 -9.78 -8.60 34.94
C THR A 281 -9.93 -7.15 35.36
N THR A 282 -9.45 -6.82 36.56
CA THR A 282 -9.26 -5.42 36.94
C THR A 282 -8.37 -4.72 35.91
N PRO A 283 -8.76 -3.52 35.42
CA PRO A 283 -7.95 -2.81 34.43
C PRO A 283 -6.56 -2.46 34.97
N VAL A 284 -5.56 -2.63 34.12
CA VAL A 284 -4.20 -2.15 34.36
C VAL A 284 -3.90 -1.00 33.41
N ALA A 285 -3.17 0.02 33.88
CA ALA A 285 -2.72 1.09 33.03
C ALA A 285 -1.52 0.61 32.20
N ALA A 286 -1.63 0.68 30.87
CA ALA A 286 -0.49 0.51 29.98
C ALA A 286 0.39 1.77 29.97
N VAL A 287 -0.25 2.94 29.99
CA VAL A 287 0.34 4.25 30.32
C VAL A 287 -0.69 5.08 31.08
N LYS A 288 -0.22 5.99 31.94
CA LYS A 288 -1.08 6.85 32.79
C LYS A 288 -0.44 8.21 33.04
N GLY A 289 -1.29 9.22 33.19
CA GLY A 289 -0.94 10.61 33.47
C GLY A 289 -1.71 11.54 32.54
N LEU A 290 -1.88 12.79 32.97
CA LEU A 290 -2.57 13.83 32.19
C LEU A 290 -2.06 13.83 30.73
N ARG A 291 -2.98 13.74 29.75
CA ARG A 291 -2.68 13.69 28.30
C ARG A 291 -1.92 12.46 27.78
N SER A 292 -1.75 11.40 28.59
CA SER A 292 -0.99 10.21 28.17
C SER A 292 -1.78 9.21 27.30
N GLY A 293 -3.09 9.42 27.11
CA GLY A 293 -3.93 8.65 26.19
C GLY A 293 -4.54 9.54 25.12
N ASP A 294 -4.83 8.96 23.97
CA ASP A 294 -5.57 9.59 22.86
C ASP A 294 -6.45 8.60 22.11
N ASP A 295 -7.31 9.13 21.26
CA ASP A 295 -8.33 8.49 20.42
C ASP A 295 -7.79 7.57 19.29
N HIS A 296 -6.51 7.20 19.33
CA HIS A 296 -5.87 6.34 18.32
C HIS A 296 -5.10 5.19 18.95
N MET A 297 -5.47 3.96 18.57
CA MET A 297 -4.69 2.76 18.88
C MET A 297 -4.79 1.70 17.78
N ASN A 298 -3.76 0.86 17.66
CA ASN A 298 -3.73 -0.32 16.80
C ASN A 298 -3.01 -1.45 17.55
N LEU A 299 -3.59 -2.65 17.59
CA LEU A 299 -3.11 -3.78 18.40
C LEU A 299 -2.55 -4.92 17.55
N LYS A 300 -1.51 -5.57 18.06
CA LYS A 300 -0.94 -6.82 17.52
C LYS A 300 -0.56 -7.78 18.63
N TRP A 301 -0.78 -9.06 18.42
CA TRP A 301 -0.31 -10.14 19.28
C TRP A 301 0.73 -10.93 18.49
N LEU A 302 1.87 -11.22 19.11
CA LEU A 302 2.99 -11.87 18.42
C LEU A 302 2.67 -13.30 18.05
N ASP A 303 2.51 -14.20 19.02
CA ASP A 303 2.25 -15.61 18.74
C ASP A 303 1.80 -16.37 20.00
N SER A 304 1.40 -17.62 19.85
CA SER A 304 1.01 -18.50 20.97
C SER A 304 2.14 -18.89 21.91
N SER A 305 3.41 -18.73 21.51
CA SER A 305 4.56 -19.02 22.37
C SER A 305 4.82 -17.88 23.37
N THR A 306 4.25 -16.71 23.11
CA THR A 306 4.44 -15.50 23.92
C THR A 306 3.11 -14.82 24.23
N ASN A 307 2.91 -14.32 25.45
CA ASN A 307 1.74 -13.47 25.74
C ASN A 307 2.00 -12.01 25.33
N ARG A 308 2.83 -11.78 24.30
CA ARG A 308 3.30 -10.46 23.93
C ARG A 308 2.29 -9.73 23.06
N VAL A 309 1.73 -8.66 23.60
CA VAL A 309 0.81 -7.76 22.89
C VAL A 309 1.49 -6.42 22.70
N PHE A 310 1.31 -5.85 21.51
CA PHE A 310 1.84 -4.55 21.14
C PHE A 310 0.69 -3.63 20.80
N ALA A 311 0.78 -2.37 21.23
CA ALA A 311 -0.17 -1.33 20.89
C ALA A 311 0.58 -0.11 20.37
N ALA A 312 0.33 0.28 19.12
CA ALA A 312 0.73 1.61 18.66
C ALA A 312 -0.37 2.60 19.03
N ILE A 313 -0.05 3.60 19.85
CA ILE A 313 -1.00 4.55 20.40
C ILE A 313 -0.58 5.99 20.12
N LYS A 314 -1.54 6.91 20.19
CA LYS A 314 -1.27 8.35 20.26
C LYS A 314 -1.51 8.88 21.68
N THR A 315 -0.85 9.98 22.02
CA THR A 315 -1.06 10.75 23.25
C THR A 315 -1.56 12.15 22.91
N SER A 316 -2.07 12.89 23.89
CA SER A 316 -2.46 14.30 23.71
C SER A 316 -1.39 15.27 24.20
N PHE A 317 -0.14 14.83 24.31
CA PHE A 317 0.95 15.71 24.74
C PHE A 317 1.17 16.85 23.74
N THR A 318 1.58 18.01 24.26
CA THR A 318 1.72 19.25 23.47
C THR A 318 3.13 19.81 23.46
N SER A 319 4.01 19.37 24.36
CA SER A 319 5.41 19.85 24.40
C SER A 319 6.28 19.09 23.41
N ALA A 320 7.14 19.79 22.69
CA ALA A 320 7.95 19.28 21.58
C ALA A 320 8.72 17.96 21.88
N SER A 321 9.25 17.80 23.09
CA SER A 321 10.03 16.63 23.51
C SER A 321 9.18 15.44 23.98
N GLN A 322 7.88 15.64 24.20
CA GLN A 322 7.00 14.59 24.72
C GLN A 322 6.62 13.58 23.63
N PRO A 323 6.36 12.31 24.00
CA PRO A 323 6.05 11.26 23.05
C PRO A 323 4.63 11.40 22.50
N LEU A 324 4.46 11.88 21.28
CA LEU A 324 3.14 12.00 20.66
C LEU A 324 2.60 10.64 20.20
N ILE A 325 3.49 9.74 19.76
CA ILE A 325 3.14 8.37 19.39
C ILE A 325 4.07 7.40 20.13
N GLN A 326 3.48 6.37 20.74
CA GLN A 326 4.19 5.35 21.49
C GLN A 326 3.85 3.94 21.02
N LEU A 327 4.81 3.03 21.12
CA LEU A 327 4.58 1.60 21.13
C LEU A 327 4.50 1.15 22.59
N LEU A 328 3.36 0.61 23.00
CA LEU A 328 3.21 -0.09 24.27
C LEU A 328 3.46 -1.57 24.03
N ALA A 329 4.30 -2.20 24.84
CA ALA A 329 4.60 -3.62 24.75
C ALA A 329 4.28 -4.30 26.08
N PHE A 330 3.33 -5.23 26.03
CA PHE A 330 2.97 -6.13 27.11
C PHE A 330 3.83 -7.38 27.04
N ASP A 331 4.48 -7.77 28.12
CA ASP A 331 5.29 -9.00 28.19
C ASP A 331 4.50 -10.24 28.66
N GLY A 332 3.19 -10.07 28.94
CA GLY A 332 2.34 -11.07 29.58
C GLY A 332 2.01 -10.75 31.04
N THR A 333 2.74 -9.82 31.65
CA THR A 333 2.60 -9.39 33.05
C THR A 333 2.52 -7.87 33.17
N THR A 334 3.42 -7.15 32.51
CA THR A 334 3.55 -5.69 32.61
C THR A 334 3.63 -5.02 31.25
N TRP A 335 3.27 -3.74 31.23
CA TRP A 335 3.39 -2.88 30.05
C TRP A 335 4.66 -2.02 30.14
N SER A 336 5.33 -1.88 29.01
CA SER A 336 6.42 -0.92 28.79
C SER A 336 6.04 0.04 27.66
N ALA A 337 6.49 1.29 27.74
CA ALA A 337 6.20 2.31 26.74
C ALA A 337 7.47 2.76 26.03
N HIS A 338 7.44 2.77 24.70
CA HIS A 338 8.57 3.13 23.84
C HIS A 338 8.14 4.27 22.91
N THR A 339 8.88 5.38 22.90
CA THR A 339 8.57 6.53 22.04
C THR A 339 8.85 6.19 20.58
N ILE A 340 7.82 6.17 19.73
CA ILE A 340 7.99 6.05 18.26
C ILE A 340 8.35 7.42 17.69
N ALA A 341 7.63 8.46 18.13
CA ALA A 341 7.86 9.83 17.68
C ALA A 341 7.36 10.86 18.69
N THR A 342 8.04 12.01 18.73
CA THR A 342 7.69 13.12 19.62
C THR A 342 6.73 14.11 18.96
N VAL A 343 6.18 15.03 19.74
CA VAL A 343 5.33 16.14 19.25
C VAL A 343 6.05 16.96 18.17
N ALA A 344 7.37 17.18 18.31
CA ALA A 344 8.17 17.93 17.33
C ALA A 344 8.22 17.28 15.94
N GLU A 345 8.02 15.97 15.84
CA GLU A 345 8.00 15.27 14.56
C GLU A 345 6.64 15.36 13.84
N CYS A 346 5.61 15.89 14.51
CA CYS A 346 4.23 15.99 14.03
C CYS A 346 3.63 14.68 13.44
N PRO A 347 3.84 13.51 14.07
CA PRO A 347 3.21 12.28 13.61
C PRO A 347 1.70 12.28 13.91
N ASN A 348 0.93 11.53 13.13
CA ASN A 348 -0.43 11.17 13.48
C ASN A 348 -0.77 9.76 12.98
N ARG A 349 -1.82 9.16 13.57
CA ARG A 349 -2.58 8.09 12.92
C ARG A 349 -1.75 6.82 12.63
N VAL A 350 -1.04 6.32 13.65
CA VAL A 350 -0.13 5.18 13.57
C VAL A 350 -0.84 3.81 13.49
N ILE A 351 -0.26 2.87 12.75
CA ILE A 351 -0.51 1.43 12.85
C ILE A 351 0.78 0.68 13.16
N VAL A 352 0.68 -0.55 13.69
CA VAL A 352 1.81 -1.47 13.89
C VAL A 352 1.58 -2.78 13.15
N MET A 353 2.65 -3.29 12.55
CA MET A 353 2.73 -4.61 11.96
C MET A 353 3.89 -5.36 12.61
N LEU A 354 3.68 -6.65 12.90
CA LEU A 354 4.73 -7.55 13.32
C LEU A 354 5.15 -8.38 12.11
N ASP A 355 6.43 -8.35 11.79
CA ASP A 355 7.02 -9.23 10.79
C ASP A 355 7.78 -10.34 11.52
N GLU A 356 7.17 -11.53 11.59
CA GLU A 356 7.68 -12.64 12.38
C GLU A 356 8.92 -13.28 11.74
N SER A 357 8.98 -13.31 10.42
CA SER A 357 10.13 -13.87 9.72
C SER A 357 11.42 -13.06 9.91
N THR A 358 11.29 -11.75 10.10
CA THR A 358 12.43 -10.84 10.25
C THR A 358 12.57 -10.31 11.68
N GLN A 359 11.70 -10.76 12.58
CA GLN A 359 11.65 -10.37 13.99
C GLN A 359 11.65 -8.85 14.16
N ARG A 360 10.74 -8.16 13.44
CA ARG A 360 10.62 -6.70 13.49
C ARG A 360 9.25 -6.23 13.92
N VAL A 361 9.25 -5.15 14.70
CA VAL A 361 8.08 -4.27 14.85
C VAL A 361 8.20 -3.16 13.82
N ARG A 362 7.20 -3.04 12.95
CA ARG A 362 7.13 -2.02 11.89
C ARG A 362 5.94 -1.11 12.17
N THR A 363 6.17 0.19 12.21
CA THR A 363 5.12 1.18 12.47
C THR A 363 4.97 2.12 11.29
N PHE A 364 3.73 2.43 10.93
CA PHE A 364 3.41 3.31 9.81
C PHE A 364 2.53 4.44 10.32
N ALA A 365 2.95 5.68 10.13
CA ALA A 365 2.20 6.85 10.56
C ALA A 365 2.28 7.95 9.51
N THR A 366 1.33 8.88 9.59
CA THR A 366 1.35 10.10 8.78
C THR A 366 2.31 11.10 9.42
N TYR A 367 3.22 11.66 8.64
CA TYR A 367 4.14 12.73 9.03
C TYR A 367 4.10 13.86 7.99
N PRO A 368 4.67 15.05 8.29
CA PRO A 368 4.88 16.09 7.28
C PRO A 368 5.59 15.55 6.03
N LYS A 369 5.21 16.08 4.87
CA LYS A 369 5.74 15.65 3.56
C LYS A 369 7.25 15.93 3.42
N PRO A 370 7.99 15.14 2.64
CA PRO A 370 9.43 15.34 2.43
C PRO A 370 9.73 16.60 1.62
N SER A 371 10.95 17.10 1.72
CA SER A 371 11.44 18.21 0.87
C SER A 371 11.28 17.90 -0.62
N GLY A 372 11.00 18.92 -1.43
CA GLY A 372 10.80 18.77 -2.88
C GLY A 372 9.34 18.46 -3.27
N THR A 373 8.43 18.37 -2.30
CA THR A 373 6.99 18.21 -2.53
C THR A 373 6.22 19.50 -2.26
N THR A 374 5.01 19.62 -2.80
CA THR A 374 4.10 20.73 -2.46
C THR A 374 3.72 20.63 -0.97
N ASN A 375 3.81 21.75 -0.26
CA ASN A 375 3.59 21.85 1.19
C ASN A 375 4.52 20.95 2.03
N ALA A 376 5.78 20.77 1.59
CA ALA A 376 6.81 20.06 2.35
C ALA A 376 6.94 20.60 3.79
N GLY A 377 7.12 19.69 4.75
CA GLY A 377 7.35 20.03 6.16
C GLY A 377 6.16 20.60 6.93
N VAL A 378 4.98 20.77 6.31
CA VAL A 378 3.80 21.29 6.98
C VAL A 378 3.25 20.27 7.98
N CYS A 379 3.13 20.71 9.25
CA CYS A 379 2.49 19.96 10.33
C CYS A 379 0.98 20.17 10.29
N THR A 380 0.20 19.11 10.08
CA THR A 380 -1.26 19.17 10.00
C THR A 380 -1.90 17.86 10.46
N SER A 381 -3.13 17.94 10.96
CA SER A 381 -3.96 16.77 11.31
C SER A 381 -4.73 16.20 10.12
N SER A 382 -4.68 16.86 8.96
CA SER A 382 -5.45 16.49 7.77
C SER A 382 -4.68 15.64 6.76
N GLY A 383 -3.38 15.40 6.98
CA GLY A 383 -2.58 14.48 6.16
C GLY A 383 -1.11 14.85 6.07
N GLY A 384 -0.40 14.24 5.12
CA GLY A 384 1.03 14.39 4.95
C GLY A 384 1.57 13.34 3.99
N ALA A 385 2.52 12.54 4.45
CA ALA A 385 2.99 11.32 3.80
C ALA A 385 3.05 10.18 4.81
N ILE A 386 2.94 8.93 4.33
CA ILE A 386 3.08 7.74 5.18
C ILE A 386 4.55 7.36 5.25
N TYR A 387 5.08 7.33 6.47
CA TYR A 387 6.42 6.86 6.75
C TYR A 387 6.41 5.62 7.61
N GLU A 388 7.43 4.80 7.40
CA GLU A 388 7.77 3.69 8.26
C GLU A 388 8.86 4.08 9.26
N LYS A 389 8.67 3.65 10.52
CA LYS A 389 9.77 3.44 11.47
C LYS A 389 9.72 1.99 11.95
N SER A 390 10.86 1.30 11.95
CA SER A 390 10.94 -0.10 12.39
C SER A 390 12.08 -0.33 13.38
N THR A 391 11.92 -1.37 14.20
CA THR A 391 12.88 -1.75 15.24
C THR A 391 12.87 -3.27 15.44
N PRO A 392 13.98 -3.90 15.89
CA PRO A 392 13.97 -5.31 16.27
C PRO A 392 12.92 -5.59 17.36
N LEU A 393 12.33 -6.79 17.30
CA LEU A 393 11.24 -7.20 18.17
C LEU A 393 11.71 -7.59 19.58
N ASP A 394 12.97 -7.99 19.73
CA ASP A 394 13.63 -8.32 20.99
C ASP A 394 14.33 -7.11 21.66
N ASN A 395 14.65 -6.07 20.88
CA ASN A 395 15.28 -4.84 21.36
C ASN A 395 14.60 -3.60 20.77
N ILE A 396 13.47 -3.22 21.36
CA ILE A 396 12.65 -2.10 20.90
C ILE A 396 13.37 -0.79 21.20
N SER A 397 13.84 -0.14 20.14
CA SER A 397 14.44 1.20 20.18
C SER A 397 14.16 1.92 18.86
N PHE A 398 13.34 2.97 18.92
CA PHE A 398 13.06 3.82 17.77
C PHE A 398 14.01 5.02 17.74
N THR A 399 14.31 5.49 16.52
CA THR A 399 15.07 6.72 16.30
C THR A 399 14.20 7.74 15.53
N THR A 400 14.76 8.91 15.24
CA THR A 400 14.10 9.90 14.37
C THR A 400 14.14 9.52 12.89
N ALA A 401 14.97 8.54 12.51
CA ALA A 401 15.03 8.05 11.14
C ALA A 401 13.71 7.38 10.74
N LYS A 402 13.24 7.69 9.54
CA LYS A 402 12.00 7.17 8.97
C LYS A 402 12.11 7.07 7.46
N THR A 403 11.44 6.08 6.87
CA THR A 403 11.47 5.82 5.43
C THR A 403 10.12 6.16 4.83
N ALA A 404 10.10 7.03 3.82
CA ALA A 404 8.86 7.34 3.09
C ALA A 404 8.36 6.10 2.36
N ARG A 405 7.10 5.73 2.56
CA ARG A 405 6.47 4.55 1.92
C ARG A 405 5.34 4.94 0.99
N ILE A 406 4.57 5.97 1.34
CA ILE A 406 3.53 6.52 0.46
C ILE A 406 3.63 8.04 0.49
N VAL A 407 3.92 8.63 -0.67
CA VAL A 407 4.02 10.07 -0.89
C VAL A 407 3.27 10.38 -2.17
N ASP A 408 2.32 11.30 -2.06
CA ASP A 408 1.75 12.01 -3.20
C ASP A 408 2.43 13.38 -3.23
N ALA A 409 3.15 13.69 -4.31
CA ALA A 409 4.04 14.84 -4.39
C ALA A 409 3.28 16.16 -4.30
N ASP A 410 2.03 16.21 -4.75
CA ASP A 410 1.22 17.44 -4.80
C ASP A 410 0.04 17.43 -3.82
N GLN A 411 -0.40 16.28 -3.30
CA GLN A 411 -1.50 16.16 -2.34
C GLN A 411 -1.05 15.63 -0.97
N TYR A 412 -2.00 15.49 -0.05
CA TYR A 412 -1.77 14.88 1.27
C TYR A 412 -2.29 13.45 1.32
N VAL A 413 -1.41 12.54 1.72
CA VAL A 413 -1.73 11.15 2.05
C VAL A 413 -2.03 11.04 3.53
N HIS A 414 -3.04 10.26 3.90
CA HIS A 414 -3.40 9.99 5.28
C HIS A 414 -3.94 8.56 5.44
N ASN A 415 -4.49 8.21 6.60
CA ASN A 415 -5.39 7.04 6.67
C ASN A 415 -4.76 5.69 6.34
N ALA A 416 -3.53 5.49 6.83
CA ALA A 416 -2.82 4.21 6.75
C ALA A 416 -3.61 3.08 7.45
N THR A 417 -3.78 1.96 6.74
CA THR A 417 -4.39 0.73 7.21
C THR A 417 -3.67 -0.48 6.60
N SER A 418 -3.85 -1.65 7.21
CA SER A 418 -3.35 -2.93 6.71
C SER A 418 -4.27 -4.06 7.22
N THR A 419 -3.69 -5.21 7.57
CA THR A 419 -4.39 -6.38 8.09
C THR A 419 -4.25 -6.54 9.60
N LYS A 420 -5.17 -7.27 10.23
CA LYS A 420 -5.03 -7.78 11.60
C LYS A 420 -3.97 -8.88 11.74
N GLN A 421 -3.69 -9.64 10.69
CA GLN A 421 -2.70 -10.73 10.74
C GLN A 421 -1.27 -10.17 10.92
N ASN A 422 -0.37 -10.97 11.50
CA ASN A 422 1.06 -10.68 11.41
C ASN A 422 1.57 -11.02 10.02
N LEU A 423 2.68 -10.40 9.64
CA LEU A 423 3.31 -10.60 8.34
C LEU A 423 4.25 -11.79 8.38
N ASN A 424 4.31 -12.52 7.27
CA ASN A 424 5.30 -13.56 7.04
C ASN A 424 5.33 -14.65 8.13
N SER A 425 4.18 -14.94 8.73
CA SER A 425 4.04 -15.96 9.75
C SER A 425 3.54 -17.25 9.13
N THR A 426 4.36 -18.30 9.19
CA THR A 426 3.92 -19.65 8.79
C THR A 426 2.82 -20.15 9.71
N ALA A 427 2.91 -19.84 11.01
CA ALA A 427 1.92 -20.26 12.01
C ALA A 427 0.54 -19.62 11.78
N LEU A 428 0.50 -18.38 11.30
CA LEU A 428 -0.74 -17.63 11.06
C LEU A 428 -1.19 -17.64 9.58
N GLY A 429 -0.58 -18.49 8.74
CA GLY A 429 -0.98 -18.64 7.33
C GLY A 429 -0.65 -17.43 6.46
N THR A 430 0.30 -16.58 6.88
CA THR A 430 0.77 -15.41 6.15
C THR A 430 2.21 -15.54 5.66
N ALA A 431 2.73 -16.77 5.57
CA ALA A 431 4.03 -17.02 4.96
C ALA A 431 4.12 -16.33 3.59
N ASN A 432 5.22 -15.61 3.37
CA ASN A 432 5.48 -14.84 2.16
C ASN A 432 4.44 -13.76 1.84
N SER A 433 3.69 -13.25 2.82
CA SER A 433 2.79 -12.12 2.60
C SER A 433 3.52 -10.88 2.12
N GLY A 434 4.80 -10.72 2.50
CA GLY A 434 5.47 -9.43 2.42
C GLY A 434 4.73 -8.42 3.29
N LEU A 435 4.73 -7.15 2.88
CA LEU A 435 3.97 -6.07 3.50
C LEU A 435 3.11 -5.37 2.45
N LEU A 436 1.84 -5.14 2.79
CA LEU A 436 0.97 -4.21 2.07
C LEU A 436 0.39 -3.17 3.02
N VAL A 437 0.62 -1.89 2.73
CA VAL A 437 0.01 -0.75 3.43
C VAL A 437 -0.85 0.00 2.44
N LEU A 438 -2.08 0.30 2.83
CA LEU A 438 -3.03 1.11 2.07
C LEU A 438 -3.25 2.44 2.80
N ALA A 439 -3.46 3.52 2.05
CA ALA A 439 -3.69 4.87 2.54
C ALA A 439 -4.72 5.57 1.65
N ASP A 440 -5.20 6.72 2.09
CA ASP A 440 -6.18 7.55 1.38
C ASP A 440 -5.63 8.94 1.10
N VAL A 441 -5.87 9.43 -0.12
CA VAL A 441 -5.69 10.82 -0.53
C VAL A 441 -7.07 11.43 -0.77
N ASN A 442 -7.58 12.13 0.23
CA ASN A 442 -8.94 12.64 0.24
C ASN A 442 -9.18 13.68 -0.88
N ALA A 443 -8.16 14.49 -1.22
CA ALA A 443 -8.27 15.55 -2.22
C ALA A 443 -8.56 15.02 -3.62
N THR A 444 -7.99 13.86 -3.99
CA THR A 444 -8.21 13.21 -5.29
C THR A 444 -9.22 12.06 -5.22
N SER A 445 -9.70 11.76 -4.01
CA SER A 445 -10.53 10.59 -3.73
C SER A 445 -9.88 9.30 -4.26
N ARG A 446 -8.60 9.09 -3.96
CA ARG A 446 -7.83 7.92 -4.40
C ARG A 446 -7.29 7.15 -3.21
N TYR A 447 -7.34 5.82 -3.31
CA TYR A 447 -6.46 4.99 -2.50
C TYR A 447 -5.02 5.13 -2.99
N TRP A 448 -4.07 4.95 -2.10
CA TRP A 448 -2.65 4.77 -2.42
C TRP A 448 -2.11 3.59 -1.64
N HIS A 449 -1.15 2.86 -2.21
CA HIS A 449 -0.57 1.72 -1.51
C HIS A 449 0.95 1.64 -1.67
N PHE A 450 1.56 1.00 -0.68
CA PHE A 450 2.94 0.53 -0.72
C PHE A 450 2.94 -0.98 -0.54
N TYR A 451 3.48 -1.69 -1.52
CA TYR A 451 3.68 -3.13 -1.48
C TYR A 451 5.16 -3.46 -1.49
N ASP A 452 5.57 -4.29 -0.54
CA ASP A 452 6.91 -4.84 -0.44
C ASP A 452 6.79 -6.37 -0.45
N PRO A 453 7.15 -7.03 -1.57
CA PRO A 453 7.04 -8.48 -1.71
C PRO A 453 8.13 -9.23 -0.95
N SER A 454 9.07 -8.55 -0.26
CA SER A 454 10.09 -9.20 0.55
C SER A 454 9.45 -9.88 1.76
N GLY A 455 8.82 -11.02 1.50
CA GLY A 455 8.30 -11.92 2.51
C GLY A 455 9.49 -12.56 3.22
N GLY A 456 9.81 -12.07 4.40
CA GLY A 456 10.76 -12.71 5.29
C GLY A 456 12.22 -12.86 4.89
N ALA A 457 12.65 -12.12 3.88
CA ALA A 457 14.05 -11.86 3.60
C ALA A 457 14.48 -10.42 3.95
N GLY A 458 13.64 -9.68 4.70
CA GLY A 458 13.82 -8.24 4.94
C GLY A 458 13.79 -7.84 6.41
N GLY A 459 14.85 -8.11 7.17
CA GLY A 459 15.02 -7.45 8.48
C GLY A 459 15.91 -8.10 9.53
N GLY A 460 16.59 -9.21 9.23
CA GLY A 460 17.94 -9.40 9.78
C GLY A 460 18.81 -8.26 9.23
N GLY A 461 19.64 -7.64 10.07
CA GLY A 461 20.45 -6.49 9.65
C GLY A 461 21.23 -6.78 8.37
N ASP A 462 20.69 -6.33 7.26
CA ASP A 462 21.29 -6.52 5.96
C ASP A 462 21.11 -5.23 5.17
N THR A 463 22.16 -4.43 5.25
CA THR A 463 22.26 -3.18 4.53
C THR A 463 22.24 -3.50 3.04
N THR A 464 21.13 -3.21 2.36
CA THR A 464 21.15 -3.16 0.90
C THR A 464 22.16 -2.11 0.47
N GLU A 465 23.13 -2.51 -0.34
CA GLU A 465 24.17 -1.65 -0.87
C GLU A 465 23.86 -1.37 -2.34
N THR A 466 23.85 -0.09 -2.72
CA THR A 466 23.79 0.29 -4.14
C THR A 466 25.20 0.49 -4.65
N ILE A 467 25.58 -0.31 -5.65
CA ILE A 467 26.90 -0.29 -6.25
C ILE A 467 26.76 0.17 -7.69
N THR A 468 27.66 1.06 -8.11
CA THR A 468 27.76 1.50 -9.51
C THR A 468 29.06 0.98 -10.11
N LEU A 469 28.95 0.10 -11.09
CA LEU A 469 30.05 -0.45 -11.86
C LEU A 469 30.20 0.33 -13.15
N THR A 470 31.40 0.81 -13.44
CA THR A 470 31.75 1.30 -14.78
C THR A 470 32.04 0.12 -15.69
N ALA A 471 31.70 0.24 -16.98
CA ALA A 471 32.06 -0.79 -17.95
C ALA A 471 33.58 -1.02 -17.96
N THR A 472 34.01 -2.28 -17.88
CA THR A 472 35.44 -2.68 -17.94
C THR A 472 35.92 -2.79 -19.38
N ALA A 473 35.00 -3.13 -20.29
CA ALA A 473 35.19 -3.14 -21.73
C ALA A 473 33.89 -2.71 -22.42
N ASP A 474 34.00 -1.94 -23.50
CA ASP A 474 32.91 -1.72 -24.43
C ASP A 474 33.37 -1.66 -25.89
N SER A 475 32.52 -2.12 -26.79
CA SER A 475 32.76 -1.99 -28.22
C SER A 475 31.43 -2.12 -28.95
N TYR A 476 31.42 -1.83 -30.24
CA TYR A 476 30.34 -2.24 -31.11
C TYR A 476 30.92 -2.98 -32.31
N VAL A 477 30.07 -3.73 -32.98
CA VAL A 477 30.41 -4.45 -34.20
C VAL A 477 29.46 -4.04 -35.30
N SER A 478 29.95 -3.99 -36.55
CA SER A 478 29.15 -3.54 -37.69
C SER A 478 29.25 -4.53 -38.85
N SER A 479 28.09 -4.94 -39.39
CA SER A 479 28.03 -5.77 -40.60
C SER A 479 28.58 -5.07 -41.84
N GLY A 480 28.64 -3.73 -41.82
CA GLY A 480 29.27 -2.94 -42.88
C GLY A 480 30.81 -2.96 -42.84
N ALA A 481 31.41 -3.44 -41.74
CA ALA A 481 32.85 -3.46 -41.53
C ALA A 481 33.26 -4.70 -40.70
N THR A 482 33.11 -5.89 -41.29
CA THR A 482 33.01 -7.13 -40.51
C THR A 482 34.28 -7.57 -39.77
N GLY A 483 35.45 -7.10 -40.22
CA GLY A 483 36.76 -7.36 -39.61
C GLY A 483 37.32 -6.20 -38.79
N THR A 484 36.57 -5.10 -38.66
CA THR A 484 37.02 -3.90 -37.95
C THR A 484 36.66 -4.00 -36.47
N ASN A 485 37.62 -3.65 -35.62
CA ASN A 485 37.41 -3.44 -34.19
C ASN A 485 37.13 -1.96 -33.91
N PHE A 486 36.18 -1.67 -33.03
CA PHE A 486 35.79 -0.30 -32.65
C PHE A 486 35.96 -0.02 -31.15
N GLY A 487 36.74 -0.83 -30.43
CA GLY A 487 36.88 -0.74 -28.98
C GLY A 487 37.57 0.54 -28.47
N THR A 488 38.19 1.33 -29.35
CA THR A 488 38.82 2.61 -28.99
C THR A 488 37.97 3.82 -29.37
N ASN A 489 36.78 3.62 -29.94
CA ASN A 489 35.91 4.72 -30.34
C ASN A 489 35.25 5.35 -29.12
N THR A 490 34.97 6.66 -29.19
CA THR A 490 34.21 7.40 -28.16
C THR A 490 32.70 7.19 -28.25
N THR A 491 32.24 6.45 -29.27
CA THR A 491 30.83 6.11 -29.49
C THR A 491 30.63 4.62 -29.70
N LEU A 492 29.49 4.13 -29.21
CA LEU A 492 28.95 2.79 -29.44
C LEU A 492 27.69 2.92 -30.30
N ARG A 493 27.36 1.86 -31.06
CA ARG A 493 26.23 1.88 -31.99
C ARG A 493 25.33 0.66 -31.87
N SER A 494 24.05 0.89 -32.11
CA SER A 494 23.01 -0.14 -32.18
C SER A 494 22.03 0.20 -33.31
N ASP A 495 22.01 -0.63 -34.36
CA ASP A 495 21.25 -0.41 -35.60
C ASP A 495 20.95 -1.76 -36.27
N ASN A 496 19.94 -1.83 -37.13
CA ASN A 496 19.60 -3.00 -37.93
C ASN A 496 20.00 -2.84 -39.42
N SER A 497 20.45 -1.66 -39.88
CA SER A 497 20.95 -1.48 -41.26
C SER A 497 21.99 -0.35 -41.42
N PRO A 498 23.30 -0.67 -41.52
CA PRO A 498 23.89 -1.99 -41.33
C PRO A 498 23.57 -2.52 -39.92
N VAL A 499 23.55 -3.84 -39.76
CA VAL A 499 23.39 -4.44 -38.43
C VAL A 499 24.59 -4.05 -37.58
N GLU A 500 24.32 -3.29 -36.52
CA GLU A 500 25.28 -2.83 -35.52
C GLU A 500 24.81 -3.25 -34.13
N ALA A 501 25.72 -3.80 -33.34
CA ALA A 501 25.41 -4.23 -31.98
C ALA A 501 26.50 -3.79 -31.01
N THR A 502 26.09 -3.19 -29.90
CA THR A 502 26.97 -2.79 -28.80
C THR A 502 27.19 -3.97 -27.85
N TYR A 503 28.39 -4.08 -27.30
CA TYR A 503 28.79 -5.05 -26.27
C TYR A 503 29.44 -4.31 -25.12
N LEU A 504 29.03 -4.62 -23.88
CA LEU A 504 29.48 -4.03 -22.64
C LEU A 504 29.89 -5.13 -21.67
N LYS A 505 30.97 -4.93 -20.91
CA LYS A 505 31.36 -5.82 -19.80
C LYS A 505 31.34 -5.12 -18.46
N PHE A 506 30.95 -5.87 -17.43
CA PHE A 506 31.03 -5.48 -16.04
C PHE A 506 31.67 -6.60 -15.22
N ASP A 507 32.45 -6.22 -14.21
CA ASP A 507 33.04 -7.18 -13.26
C ASP A 507 32.10 -7.35 -12.06
N LEU A 508 31.47 -8.53 -11.94
CA LEU A 508 30.67 -8.90 -10.78
C LEU A 508 31.36 -9.92 -9.87
N SER A 509 32.64 -10.22 -10.12
CA SER A 509 33.44 -11.14 -9.29
C SER A 509 33.37 -10.82 -7.78
N PRO A 510 33.37 -9.53 -7.35
CA PRO A 510 33.29 -9.19 -5.93
C PRO A 510 31.95 -9.49 -5.25
N TYR A 511 30.91 -9.84 -6.01
CA TYR A 511 29.53 -9.96 -5.52
C TYR A 511 29.01 -11.40 -5.46
N ALA A 512 29.91 -12.39 -5.56
CA ALA A 512 29.58 -13.79 -5.35
C ALA A 512 28.83 -13.99 -4.02
N GLY A 513 27.76 -14.79 -4.05
CA GLY A 513 26.97 -15.13 -2.85
C GLY A 513 26.06 -14.01 -2.32
N ARG A 514 26.09 -12.81 -2.91
CA ARG A 514 25.17 -11.71 -2.58
C ARG A 514 23.80 -11.97 -3.20
N THR A 515 22.76 -11.35 -2.66
CA THR A 515 21.42 -11.37 -3.27
C THR A 515 21.20 -10.13 -4.14
N LEU A 516 20.91 -10.32 -5.43
CA LEU A 516 20.59 -9.21 -6.34
C LEU A 516 19.13 -8.76 -6.19
N VAL A 517 18.92 -7.53 -5.73
CA VAL A 517 17.61 -6.93 -5.49
C VAL A 517 17.12 -6.18 -6.74
N SER A 518 17.99 -5.38 -7.38
CA SER A 518 17.65 -4.69 -8.63
C SER A 518 18.89 -4.40 -9.47
N ALA A 519 18.71 -4.27 -10.79
CA ALA A 519 19.76 -3.90 -11.72
C ALA A 519 19.25 -2.85 -12.72
N ARG A 520 20.07 -1.83 -13.00
CA ARG A 520 19.80 -0.79 -13.99
C ARG A 520 21.04 -0.50 -14.81
N LEU A 521 20.90 -0.44 -16.14
CA LEU A 521 21.97 -0.01 -17.04
C LEU A 521 21.82 1.48 -17.33
N LEU A 522 22.78 2.27 -16.89
CA LEU A 522 22.87 3.69 -17.19
C LEU A 522 23.64 3.88 -18.50
N LEU A 523 23.00 4.55 -19.45
CA LEU A 523 23.54 4.84 -20.78
C LEU A 523 23.37 6.33 -21.08
N ARG A 524 24.23 6.85 -21.94
CA ARG A 524 24.09 8.21 -22.47
C ARG A 524 24.11 8.16 -23.98
N SER A 525 23.07 8.68 -24.61
CA SER A 525 23.04 8.83 -26.07
C SER A 525 24.05 9.89 -26.52
N GLY A 526 24.74 9.63 -27.62
CA GLY A 526 25.69 10.54 -28.24
C GLY A 526 25.05 11.54 -29.19
N GLY A 527 25.72 11.78 -30.31
CA GLY A 527 25.32 12.74 -31.34
C GLY A 527 24.06 12.35 -32.12
N ASN A 528 23.67 11.08 -32.09
CA ASN A 528 22.46 10.57 -32.73
C ASN A 528 21.55 9.84 -31.71
N GLY A 529 20.28 10.26 -31.62
CA GLY A 529 19.22 9.55 -30.90
C GLY A 529 18.47 8.60 -31.83
N SER A 530 17.50 7.85 -31.29
CA SER A 530 16.70 6.89 -32.04
C SER A 530 15.23 6.98 -31.63
N THR A 531 14.32 6.92 -32.60
CA THR A 531 12.88 6.71 -32.40
C THR A 531 12.52 5.24 -32.22
N GLY A 532 13.45 4.33 -32.53
CA GLY A 532 13.30 2.89 -32.39
C GLY A 532 13.57 2.39 -30.96
N THR A 533 13.26 1.12 -30.73
CA THR A 533 13.58 0.42 -29.47
C THR A 533 14.88 -0.36 -29.61
N GLN A 534 15.77 -0.19 -28.64
CA GLN A 534 17.00 -0.94 -28.49
C GLN A 534 16.83 -1.99 -27.39
N ASN A 535 17.20 -3.24 -27.64
CA ASN A 535 17.02 -4.34 -26.69
C ASN A 535 18.34 -4.63 -26.00
N VAL A 536 18.35 -4.65 -24.67
CA VAL A 536 19.48 -5.14 -23.87
C VAL A 536 19.32 -6.65 -23.68
N LYS A 537 20.39 -7.40 -23.97
CA LYS A 537 20.43 -8.86 -23.98
C LYS A 537 21.65 -9.37 -23.22
N LEU A 538 21.56 -10.57 -22.67
CA LEU A 538 22.74 -11.31 -22.24
C LEU A 538 23.58 -11.72 -23.45
N VAL A 539 24.89 -11.75 -23.30
CA VAL A 539 25.82 -12.24 -24.32
C VAL A 539 26.24 -13.66 -23.97
N ALA A 540 26.25 -14.57 -24.93
CA ALA A 540 26.46 -16.00 -24.68
C ALA A 540 27.87 -16.36 -24.15
N SER A 541 28.85 -15.45 -24.23
CA SER A 541 30.20 -15.66 -23.74
C SER A 541 30.85 -14.36 -23.27
N ASP A 542 31.50 -14.42 -22.11
CA ASP A 542 32.34 -13.36 -21.57
C ASP A 542 33.79 -13.43 -22.07
N SER A 543 34.12 -14.27 -23.06
CA SER A 543 35.51 -14.43 -23.52
C SER A 543 35.99 -13.35 -24.50
N TRP A 544 35.10 -12.48 -24.99
CA TRP A 544 35.48 -11.44 -25.96
C TRP A 544 36.39 -10.38 -25.33
N THR A 545 37.22 -9.72 -26.12
CA THR A 545 38.06 -8.62 -25.64
C THR A 545 37.74 -7.35 -26.40
N GLU A 546 37.84 -6.21 -25.73
CA GLU A 546 37.54 -4.90 -26.31
C GLU A 546 38.31 -4.62 -27.60
N GLY A 547 39.60 -4.92 -27.64
CA GLY A 547 40.44 -4.76 -28.82
C GLY A 547 40.40 -5.96 -29.80
N GLY A 548 39.66 -7.02 -29.49
CA GLY A 548 39.61 -8.24 -30.29
C GLY A 548 38.25 -8.55 -30.91
N ILE A 549 37.16 -7.95 -30.41
CA ILE A 549 35.82 -8.17 -30.95
C ILE A 549 35.64 -7.47 -32.29
N THR A 550 35.08 -8.18 -33.25
CA THR A 550 34.72 -7.75 -34.59
C THR A 550 33.35 -8.34 -34.92
N TYR A 551 32.71 -7.91 -36.00
CA TYR A 551 31.46 -8.54 -36.40
C TYR A 551 31.63 -10.04 -36.65
N THR A 552 32.75 -10.45 -37.24
CA THR A 552 33.01 -11.84 -37.62
C THR A 552 33.12 -12.78 -36.42
N ASN A 553 33.71 -12.34 -35.32
CA ASN A 553 33.98 -13.18 -34.14
C ASN A 553 33.12 -12.85 -32.91
N ARG A 554 32.10 -11.99 -33.07
CA ARG A 554 31.21 -11.56 -31.96
C ARG A 554 30.49 -12.76 -31.34
N PRO A 555 30.39 -12.83 -30.00
CA PRO A 555 29.51 -13.80 -29.36
C PRO A 555 28.03 -13.51 -29.69
N ALA A 556 27.18 -14.53 -29.65
CA ALA A 556 25.75 -14.37 -29.91
C ALA A 556 25.03 -13.61 -28.78
N LEU A 557 24.03 -12.81 -29.13
CA LEU A 557 23.10 -12.19 -28.19
C LEU A 557 21.96 -13.15 -27.85
N GLY A 558 21.66 -13.28 -26.57
CA GLY A 558 20.60 -14.13 -26.02
C GLY A 558 19.25 -13.42 -25.90
N THR A 559 18.49 -13.80 -24.87
CA THR A 559 17.16 -13.21 -24.60
C THR A 559 17.28 -11.78 -24.09
N SER A 560 16.29 -10.95 -24.43
CA SER A 560 16.22 -9.59 -23.91
C SER A 560 15.88 -9.59 -22.43
N ILE A 561 16.61 -8.77 -21.67
CA ILE A 561 16.46 -8.56 -20.24
C ILE A 561 16.18 -7.09 -19.90
N GLY A 562 16.00 -6.25 -20.92
CA GLY A 562 15.72 -4.82 -20.79
C GLY A 562 15.56 -4.17 -22.15
N SER A 563 14.92 -3.01 -22.19
CA SER A 563 14.70 -2.26 -23.44
C SER A 563 14.84 -0.76 -23.21
N LEU A 564 15.51 -0.09 -24.14
CA LEU A 564 15.58 1.36 -24.23
C LEU A 564 14.69 1.82 -25.38
N GLY A 565 13.62 2.54 -25.05
CA GLY A 565 12.71 3.12 -26.04
C GLY A 565 13.31 4.35 -26.73
N GLN A 566 12.44 5.24 -27.20
CA GLN A 566 12.85 6.46 -27.89
C GLN A 566 13.87 7.27 -27.07
N THR A 567 14.92 7.72 -27.76
CA THR A 567 15.99 8.56 -27.21
C THR A 567 16.12 9.87 -27.97
N THR A 568 16.68 10.86 -27.28
CA THR A 568 17.04 12.18 -27.77
C THR A 568 18.55 12.35 -27.58
N THR A 569 19.20 13.13 -28.43
CA THR A 569 20.66 13.29 -28.39
C THR A 569 21.17 13.80 -27.03
N ASN A 570 22.40 13.43 -26.66
CA ASN A 570 23.08 13.91 -25.44
C ASN A 570 22.26 13.75 -24.13
N THR A 571 21.43 12.72 -24.03
CA THR A 571 20.55 12.46 -22.89
C THR A 571 20.96 11.18 -22.16
N SER A 572 20.86 11.20 -20.82
CA SER A 572 21.16 10.03 -19.99
C SER A 572 19.89 9.24 -19.71
N TYR A 573 19.99 7.92 -19.80
CA TYR A 573 18.91 6.96 -19.63
C TYR A 573 19.26 5.95 -18.56
N SER A 574 18.22 5.47 -17.87
CA SER A 574 18.31 4.41 -16.88
C SER A 574 17.41 3.27 -17.31
N VAL A 575 18.01 2.21 -17.84
CA VAL A 575 17.30 1.05 -18.39
C VAL A 575 17.14 0.00 -17.30
N PRO A 576 15.91 -0.28 -16.84
CA PRO A 576 15.68 -1.38 -15.89
C PRO A 576 16.04 -2.71 -16.53
N LEU A 577 16.77 -3.55 -15.79
CA LEU A 577 17.10 -4.91 -16.21
C LEU A 577 16.34 -5.94 -15.37
N THR A 578 15.98 -7.07 -15.96
CA THR A 578 15.41 -8.23 -15.27
C THR A 578 16.45 -8.84 -14.32
N ALA A 579 16.37 -8.52 -13.03
CA ALA A 579 17.36 -8.92 -12.03
C ALA A 579 17.53 -10.46 -11.92
N SER A 580 16.45 -11.23 -12.04
CA SER A 580 16.50 -12.70 -11.98
C SER A 580 17.31 -13.33 -13.11
N ALA A 581 17.46 -12.63 -14.25
CA ALA A 581 18.30 -13.10 -15.34
C ALA A 581 19.80 -12.91 -15.08
N LEU A 582 20.16 -12.03 -14.13
CA LEU A 582 21.55 -11.69 -13.78
C LEU A 582 22.03 -12.36 -12.49
N THR A 583 21.13 -12.99 -11.73
CA THR A 583 21.49 -13.60 -10.44
C THR A 583 22.57 -14.69 -10.59
N GLY A 584 22.54 -15.44 -11.69
CA GLY A 584 23.54 -16.47 -11.99
C GLY A 584 24.93 -15.92 -12.37
N ASP A 585 25.03 -14.62 -12.70
CA ASP A 585 26.27 -13.96 -13.10
C ASP A 585 26.99 -13.25 -11.94
N LEU A 586 26.44 -13.29 -10.72
CA LEU A 586 27.14 -12.80 -9.55
C LEU A 586 28.36 -13.68 -9.25
N GLY A 587 29.52 -13.07 -9.10
CA GLY A 587 30.80 -13.78 -8.89
C GLY A 587 31.62 -14.02 -10.15
N GLN A 588 31.20 -13.49 -11.30
CA GLN A 588 31.91 -13.62 -12.58
C GLN A 588 31.86 -12.31 -13.40
N GLN A 589 32.44 -12.32 -14.61
CA GLN A 589 32.20 -11.24 -15.57
C GLN A 589 30.79 -11.37 -16.15
N LEU A 590 30.18 -10.23 -16.47
CA LEU A 590 28.93 -10.16 -17.21
C LEU A 590 29.12 -9.37 -18.49
N SER A 591 28.70 -9.96 -19.59
CA SER A 591 28.61 -9.31 -20.89
C SER A 591 27.16 -9.04 -21.24
N LEU A 592 26.86 -7.77 -21.49
CA LEU A 592 25.59 -7.28 -22.02
C LEU A 592 25.77 -6.86 -23.46
N GLY A 593 24.77 -7.13 -24.29
CA GLY A 593 24.70 -6.65 -25.65
C GLY A 593 23.47 -5.80 -25.89
N MET A 594 23.57 -4.86 -26.83
CA MET A 594 22.43 -4.06 -27.27
C MET A 594 22.30 -4.14 -28.79
N ASP A 595 21.10 -4.49 -29.26
CA ASP A 595 20.72 -4.49 -30.68
C ASP A 595 19.44 -3.71 -30.95
N ALA A 596 19.19 -3.42 -32.23
CA ALA A 596 18.00 -2.75 -32.71
C ALA A 596 17.14 -3.69 -33.56
N ASN A 597 15.82 -3.53 -33.52
CA ASN A 597 14.92 -4.15 -34.50
C ASN A 597 14.71 -3.28 -35.75
N GLY A 598 14.87 -1.96 -35.61
CA GLY A 598 14.69 -0.97 -36.68
C GLY A 598 16.01 -0.41 -37.21
N SER A 599 15.96 0.22 -38.37
CA SER A 599 17.13 0.84 -39.03
C SER A 599 17.37 2.30 -38.60
N ASP A 600 16.74 2.74 -37.51
CA ASP A 600 16.96 4.06 -36.93
C ASP A 600 17.98 3.93 -35.80
N GLY A 601 19.26 3.97 -36.18
CA GLY A 601 20.38 3.65 -35.30
C GLY A 601 20.52 4.60 -34.11
N LEU A 602 20.97 4.05 -32.99
CA LEU A 602 21.32 4.81 -31.79
C LEU A 602 22.85 4.94 -31.67
N GLU A 603 23.35 6.15 -31.43
CA GLU A 603 24.70 6.35 -30.89
C GLU A 603 24.66 6.49 -29.38
N LEU A 604 25.53 5.78 -28.68
CA LEU A 604 25.76 5.88 -27.25
C LEU A 604 27.21 6.35 -27.00
N ASN A 605 27.46 6.98 -25.87
CA ASN A 605 28.82 7.23 -25.41
C ASN A 605 29.47 5.92 -24.95
N SER A 606 30.71 5.67 -25.36
CA SER A 606 31.56 4.61 -24.82
C SER A 606 32.30 5.07 -23.56
N LYS A 607 33.04 4.18 -22.92
CA LYS A 607 33.94 4.51 -21.82
C LYS A 607 35.03 5.50 -22.22
N GLU A 608 35.45 5.48 -23.49
CA GLU A 608 36.45 6.40 -24.04
C GLU A 608 35.93 7.84 -24.16
N ALA A 609 34.61 8.05 -24.07
CA ALA A 609 34.01 9.39 -23.97
C ALA A 609 34.18 10.05 -22.59
N GLY A 610 34.77 9.33 -21.62
CA GLY A 610 35.04 9.80 -20.27
C GLY A 610 34.07 9.24 -19.22
N SER A 611 34.55 9.15 -17.98
CA SER A 611 33.89 8.45 -16.85
C SER A 611 32.50 8.98 -16.48
N THR A 612 32.17 10.22 -16.83
CA THR A 612 30.84 10.80 -16.62
C THR A 612 29.81 10.26 -17.60
N ALA A 613 30.20 10.02 -18.85
CA ALA A 613 29.33 9.58 -19.94
C ALA A 613 29.39 8.07 -20.22
N ALA A 614 30.42 7.40 -19.69
CA ALA A 614 30.63 5.96 -19.82
C ALA A 614 29.40 5.14 -19.38
N PRO A 615 29.12 3.99 -20.04
CA PRO A 615 28.11 3.04 -19.59
C PRO A 615 28.37 2.56 -18.15
N LYS A 616 27.31 2.46 -17.34
CA LYS A 616 27.39 1.99 -15.95
C LYS A 616 26.30 0.99 -15.64
N LEU A 617 26.64 -0.04 -14.87
CA LEU A 617 25.68 -0.98 -14.31
C LEU A 617 25.49 -0.65 -12.83
N VAL A 618 24.26 -0.31 -12.46
CA VAL A 618 23.88 -0.02 -11.07
C VAL A 618 23.16 -1.24 -10.52
N LEU A 619 23.70 -1.80 -9.45
CA LEU A 619 23.15 -2.96 -8.75
C LEU A 619 22.71 -2.54 -7.34
N THR A 620 21.55 -3.01 -6.91
CA THR A 620 21.18 -3.03 -5.50
C THR A 620 21.37 -4.47 -5.02
N LEU A 621 22.30 -4.67 -4.10
CA LEU A 621 22.67 -5.98 -3.57
C LEU A 621 22.38 -6.05 -2.08
N GLN A 622 22.12 -7.25 -1.59
CA GLN A 622 21.95 -7.59 -0.19
C GLN A 622 23.01 -8.65 0.19
N LYS A 623 23.50 -8.65 1.44
CA LYS A 623 24.63 -9.52 1.86
C LYS A 623 24.30 -11.00 1.89
#